data_AF-A0A832IIY1-F1
#
_entry.id   AF-A0A832IIY1-F1
#
_cell.length_a   1.000
_cell.length_b   1.000
_cell.length_c   1.000
_cell.angle_alpha   90.00
_cell.angle_beta   90.00
_cell.angle_gamma   90.00
#
_symmetry.space_group_name_H-M   'P 1'
#
loop_
_entity.id
_entity.type
_entity.pdbx_description
1 polymer ?
#
loop_
_entity_poly.entity_id
_entity_poly.type
_entity_poly.pdbx_seq_one_letter_code
_entity_poly.pdbx_strand_id
1 'polypeptide(L)'
;MNEINSISASNPICAKLLERVFKILKAIGYKKIMAKLNLGDIFEIDTKKGKGYFKLVGFDKHHGELIKVYYRLYQDVPPLNELENGSYYIYFPLKYALRQKLVKHVGNIVVSSQFIKPQYCREKHIIGREFLGWFIVDMRTMKMKLVKELNKEQKKLSPCGIINDTLLKKRLEQGWRLENWV
;
A
#
# COMPACT_ATOMS: atom_id res chain seq x y z
N MET A 1 18.95 -7.84 -5.31
CA MET A 1 19.94 -8.63 -4.55
C MET A 1 19.46 -8.64 -3.10
N ASN A 2 19.14 -9.82 -2.55
CA ASN A 2 18.49 -9.95 -1.25
C ASN A 2 19.53 -10.19 -0.13
N GLU A 3 19.36 -9.50 1.00
CA GLU A 3 20.18 -9.54 2.23
C GLU A 3 20.31 -10.93 2.90
N ILE A 4 19.61 -11.95 2.41
CA ILE A 4 19.80 -13.34 2.89
C ILE A 4 21.14 -13.90 2.38
N ASN A 5 21.62 -13.43 1.22
CA ASN A 5 22.91 -13.82 0.68
C ASN A 5 24.09 -13.17 1.41
N SER A 6 23.87 -12.10 2.18
CA SER A 6 24.93 -11.44 2.97
C SER A 6 25.12 -12.08 4.35
N ILE A 7 24.11 -12.76 4.90
CA ILE A 7 24.22 -13.49 6.17
C ILE A 7 24.88 -14.86 5.96
N SER A 8 24.74 -15.48 4.78
CA SER A 8 25.36 -16.78 4.48
C SER A 8 26.88 -16.73 4.32
N ALA A 9 27.48 -15.54 4.22
CA ALA A 9 28.90 -15.38 3.91
C ALA A 9 29.83 -15.45 5.15
N SER A 10 29.31 -15.34 6.38
CA SER A 10 30.15 -15.20 7.58
C SER A 10 30.20 -16.43 8.50
N ASN A 11 29.38 -17.48 8.27
CA ASN A 11 29.45 -18.71 9.06
C ASN A 11 29.04 -19.96 8.25
N PRO A 12 29.99 -20.88 7.94
CA PRO A 12 29.74 -22.05 7.09
C PRO A 12 28.78 -23.08 7.71
N ILE A 13 28.60 -23.06 9.04
CA ILE A 13 27.64 -23.93 9.74
C ILE A 13 26.21 -23.44 9.48
N CYS A 14 26.00 -22.12 9.47
CA CYS A 14 24.70 -21.50 9.22
C CYS A 14 24.23 -21.72 7.77
N ALA A 15 25.16 -21.67 6.81
CA ALA A 15 24.88 -21.97 5.40
C ALA A 15 24.42 -23.43 5.19
N LYS A 16 25.11 -24.41 5.78
CA LYS A 16 24.73 -25.83 5.70
C LYS A 16 23.38 -26.12 6.37
N LEU A 17 23.08 -25.43 7.47
CA LEU A 17 21.80 -25.57 8.16
C LEU A 17 20.64 -25.00 7.32
N LEU A 18 20.84 -23.83 6.71
CA LEU A 18 19.88 -23.22 5.78
C LEU A 18 19.60 -24.10 4.57
N GLU A 19 20.63 -24.68 3.96
CA GLU A 19 20.46 -25.62 2.84
C GLU A 19 19.63 -26.84 3.22
N ARG A 20 19.88 -27.42 4.40
CA ARG A 20 19.09 -28.56 4.93
C ARG A 20 17.63 -28.18 5.14
N VAL A 21 17.36 -27.02 5.76
CA VAL A 21 16.00 -26.52 5.97
C VAL A 21 15.30 -26.30 4.63
N PHE A 22 15.96 -25.68 3.65
CA PHE A 22 15.39 -25.49 2.31
C PHE A 22 15.08 -26.82 1.61
N LYS A 23 15.93 -27.84 1.77
CA LYS A 23 15.73 -29.18 1.20
C LYS A 23 14.54 -29.89 1.84
N ILE A 24 14.39 -29.79 3.17
CA ILE A 24 13.23 -30.31 3.92
C ILE A 24 11.96 -29.62 3.46
N LEU A 25 11.96 -28.28 3.39
CA LEU A 25 10.82 -27.50 2.92
C LEU A 25 10.39 -27.94 1.51
N LYS A 26 11.33 -28.09 0.56
CA LYS A 26 11.01 -28.60 -0.78
C LYS A 26 10.44 -30.02 -0.76
N ALA A 27 10.97 -30.91 0.08
CA ALA A 27 10.53 -32.31 0.18
C ALA A 27 9.10 -32.44 0.73
N ILE A 28 8.68 -31.53 1.62
CA ILE A 28 7.29 -31.46 2.12
C ILE A 28 6.34 -30.67 1.20
N GLY A 29 6.76 -30.39 -0.04
CA GLY A 29 5.93 -29.68 -1.02
C GLY A 29 5.80 -28.18 -0.78
N TYR A 30 6.67 -27.57 0.03
CA TYR A 30 6.68 -26.12 0.22
C TYR A 30 7.04 -25.40 -1.08
N LYS A 31 6.01 -24.96 -1.80
CA LYS A 31 6.13 -24.06 -2.95
C LYS A 31 6.22 -22.65 -2.39
N LYS A 32 7.34 -21.95 -2.61
CA LYS A 32 7.42 -20.50 -2.37
C LYS A 32 6.51 -19.80 -3.37
N ILE A 33 5.23 -19.67 -3.04
CA ILE A 33 4.28 -18.90 -3.82
C ILE A 33 4.62 -17.43 -3.55
N MET A 34 5.49 -16.84 -4.36
CA MET A 34 5.47 -15.40 -4.52
C MET A 34 4.19 -15.09 -5.27
N ALA A 35 3.16 -14.65 -4.56
CA ALA A 35 1.91 -14.23 -5.17
C ALA A 35 2.25 -13.21 -6.27
N LYS A 36 2.02 -13.60 -7.53
CA LYS A 36 2.24 -12.71 -8.67
C LYS A 36 1.16 -11.65 -8.61
N LEU A 37 1.56 -10.42 -8.32
CA LEU A 37 0.68 -9.26 -8.33
C LEU A 37 0.41 -8.83 -9.77
N ASN A 38 -0.87 -8.64 -10.11
CA ASN A 38 -1.29 -8.11 -11.40
C ASN A 38 -2.05 -6.79 -11.19
N LEU A 39 -1.94 -5.89 -12.17
CA LEU A 39 -2.73 -4.66 -12.15
C LEU A 39 -4.23 -5.01 -12.17
N GLY A 40 -5.00 -4.32 -11.35
CA GLY A 40 -6.43 -4.56 -11.19
C GLY A 40 -6.79 -5.52 -10.07
N ASP A 41 -5.81 -6.23 -9.50
CA ASP A 41 -6.05 -7.12 -8.37
C ASP A 41 -6.67 -6.34 -7.20
N ILE A 42 -7.75 -6.89 -6.65
CA ILE A 42 -8.48 -6.39 -5.50
C ILE A 42 -8.08 -7.19 -4.27
N PHE A 43 -7.80 -6.46 -3.21
CA PHE A 43 -7.42 -7.02 -1.92
C PHE A 43 -8.37 -6.56 -0.83
N GLU A 44 -8.61 -7.46 0.10
CA GLU A 44 -9.35 -7.26 1.34
C GLU A 44 -8.36 -7.11 2.51
N ILE A 45 -8.68 -6.21 3.44
CA ILE A 45 -7.98 -6.03 4.70
C ILE A 45 -8.98 -6.04 5.86
N ASP A 46 -8.74 -6.91 6.84
CA ASP A 46 -9.59 -6.98 8.04
C ASP A 46 -9.33 -5.79 8.97
N THR A 47 -10.42 -5.19 9.45
CA THR A 47 -10.43 -4.14 10.47
C THR A 47 -11.39 -4.53 11.60
N LYS A 48 -11.35 -3.82 12.73
CA LYS A 48 -12.28 -4.03 13.84
C LYS A 48 -13.73 -3.66 13.51
N LYS A 49 -13.95 -2.88 12.45
CA LYS A 49 -15.27 -2.37 12.06
C LYS A 49 -15.80 -2.98 10.76
N GLY A 50 -15.14 -4.03 10.26
CA GLY A 50 -15.47 -4.70 9.00
C GLY A 50 -14.27 -4.79 8.07
N LYS A 51 -14.54 -5.00 6.79
CA LYS A 51 -13.55 -5.27 5.74
C LYS A 51 -13.33 -4.06 4.86
N GLY A 52 -12.07 -3.67 4.71
CA GLY A 52 -11.65 -2.66 3.77
C GLY A 52 -11.20 -3.28 2.46
N TYR A 53 -11.35 -2.55 1.37
CA TYR A 53 -10.93 -3.00 0.04
C TYR A 53 -10.02 -1.98 -0.62
N PHE A 54 -9.09 -2.49 -1.42
CA PHE A 54 -8.25 -1.65 -2.28
C PHE A 54 -7.83 -2.38 -3.55
N LYS A 55 -7.58 -1.61 -4.60
CA LYS A 55 -7.15 -2.08 -5.92
C LYS A 55 -5.70 -1.76 -6.17
N LEU A 56 -4.92 -2.71 -6.69
CA LEU A 56 -3.58 -2.46 -7.21
C LEU A 56 -3.66 -1.76 -8.56
N VAL A 57 -3.13 -0.54 -8.65
CA VAL A 57 -3.27 0.32 -9.84
C VAL A 57 -1.94 0.71 -10.47
N GLY A 58 -0.81 0.45 -9.81
CA GLY A 58 0.49 0.75 -10.40
C GLY A 58 1.66 0.22 -9.58
N PHE A 59 2.83 0.34 -10.18
CA PHE A 59 4.12 0.08 -9.54
C PHE A 59 5.03 1.27 -9.76
N ASP A 60 5.83 1.57 -8.76
CA ASP A 60 6.86 2.59 -8.79
C ASP A 60 8.18 1.99 -8.34
N LYS A 61 9.27 2.30 -9.05
CA LYS A 61 10.60 1.74 -8.76
C LYS A 61 11.09 2.09 -7.36
N HIS A 62 10.72 3.28 -6.85
CA HIS A 62 11.22 3.80 -5.58
C HIS A 62 10.22 3.57 -4.44
N HIS A 63 8.93 3.67 -4.72
CA HIS A 63 7.89 3.63 -3.68
C HIS A 63 7.13 2.29 -3.59
N GLY A 64 7.32 1.39 -4.56
CA GLY A 64 6.70 0.06 -4.55
C GLY A 64 5.30 0.04 -5.16
N GLU A 65 4.36 -0.64 -4.52
CA GLU A 65 3.00 -0.85 -5.03
C GLU A 65 2.09 0.35 -4.76
N LEU A 66 1.45 0.88 -5.80
CA LEU A 66 0.45 1.94 -5.70
C LEU A 66 -0.95 1.33 -5.67
N ILE A 67 -1.69 1.61 -4.60
CA ILE A 67 -3.05 1.11 -4.42
C ILE A 67 -4.07 2.25 -4.41
N LYS A 68 -5.26 1.98 -4.94
CA LYS A 68 -6.47 2.79 -4.81
C LYS A 68 -7.28 2.22 -3.66
N VAL A 69 -7.37 2.94 -2.54
CA VAL A 69 -8.12 2.53 -1.36
C VAL A 69 -9.53 3.09 -1.42
N TYR A 70 -10.51 2.23 -1.17
CA TYR A 70 -11.92 2.63 -1.10
C TYR A 70 -12.31 3.00 0.33
N TYR A 71 -13.12 4.05 0.48
CA TYR A 71 -13.43 4.58 1.83
C TYR A 71 -14.35 3.69 2.66
N ARG A 72 -15.21 2.91 2.00
CA ARG A 72 -16.27 2.16 2.68
C ARG A 72 -15.74 0.86 3.27
N LEU A 73 -16.13 0.60 4.51
CA LEU A 73 -16.02 -0.71 5.15
C LEU A 73 -17.31 -1.51 4.90
N TYR A 74 -17.16 -2.82 4.73
CA TYR A 74 -18.28 -3.74 4.51
C TYR A 74 -18.25 -4.85 5.57
N GLN A 75 -19.41 -5.35 5.98
CA GLN A 75 -19.48 -6.50 6.89
C GLN A 75 -19.32 -7.81 6.12
N ASP A 76 -19.99 -7.89 4.97
CA ASP A 76 -19.91 -9.01 4.03
C ASP A 76 -19.11 -8.62 2.78
N VAL A 77 -18.74 -9.62 1.97
CA VAL A 77 -18.02 -9.39 0.71
C VAL A 77 -18.98 -8.69 -0.28
N PRO A 78 -18.74 -7.42 -0.65
CA PRO A 78 -19.60 -6.76 -1.60
C PRO A 78 -19.32 -7.25 -3.02
N PRO A 79 -20.30 -7.10 -3.94
CA PRO A 79 -20.03 -7.14 -5.37
C PRO A 79 -18.92 -6.15 -5.74
N LEU A 80 -17.93 -6.60 -6.52
CA LEU A 80 -16.73 -5.82 -6.83
C LEU A 80 -17.02 -4.50 -7.57
N ASN A 81 -18.13 -4.43 -8.30
CA ASN A 81 -18.63 -3.24 -8.99
C ASN A 81 -19.17 -2.16 -8.02
N GLU A 82 -19.46 -2.49 -6.76
CA GLU A 82 -19.99 -1.53 -5.77
C GLU A 82 -18.90 -0.79 -4.99
N LEU A 83 -17.62 -1.06 -5.27
CA LEU A 83 -16.50 -0.48 -4.53
C LEU A 83 -16.26 1.02 -4.83
N GLU A 84 -16.94 1.63 -5.81
CA GLU A 84 -16.55 2.93 -6.38
C GLU A 84 -16.89 4.19 -5.54
N ASN A 85 -17.47 4.06 -4.35
CA ASN A 85 -17.88 5.20 -3.51
C ASN A 85 -16.72 5.95 -2.83
N GLY A 86 -15.98 6.71 -3.64
CA GLY A 86 -14.86 7.55 -3.22
C GLY A 86 -13.59 6.77 -2.86
N SER A 87 -12.44 7.37 -3.13
CA SER A 87 -11.16 6.70 -2.96
C SER A 87 -9.99 7.67 -2.87
N TYR A 88 -8.85 7.16 -2.43
CA TYR A 88 -7.57 7.86 -2.47
C TYR A 88 -6.45 6.88 -2.86
N TYR A 89 -5.29 7.43 -3.25
CA TYR A 89 -4.16 6.65 -3.73
C TYR A 89 -3.00 6.72 -2.75
N ILE A 90 -2.41 5.58 -2.44
CA ILE A 90 -1.26 5.50 -1.52
C ILE A 90 -0.29 4.44 -1.99
N TYR A 91 0.97 4.59 -1.61
CA TYR A 91 1.90 3.48 -1.68
C TYR A 91 1.72 2.58 -0.47
N PHE A 92 1.74 1.28 -0.71
CA PHE A 92 1.48 0.27 0.31
C PHE A 92 2.41 -0.92 0.07
N PRO A 93 3.10 -1.45 1.11
CA PRO A 93 4.01 -2.59 0.95
C PRO A 93 3.23 -3.91 0.77
N LEU A 94 2.53 -4.03 -0.36
CA LEU A 94 1.53 -5.08 -0.61
C LEU A 94 2.12 -6.48 -0.58
N LYS A 95 3.31 -6.66 -1.18
CA LYS A 95 4.01 -7.95 -1.16
C LYS A 95 4.32 -8.43 0.25
N TYR A 96 4.71 -7.49 1.12
CA TYR A 96 4.95 -7.80 2.53
C TYR A 96 3.64 -8.17 3.22
N ALA A 97 2.59 -7.35 3.05
CA ALA A 97 1.29 -7.60 3.67
C ALA A 97 0.70 -8.96 3.26
N LEU A 98 0.81 -9.35 1.99
CA LEU A 98 0.38 -10.66 1.50
C LEU A 98 1.17 -11.80 2.13
N ARG A 99 2.50 -11.67 2.22
CA ARG A 99 3.36 -12.69 2.85
C ARG A 99 3.03 -12.88 4.32
N GLN A 100 2.65 -11.80 5.01
CA GLN A 100 2.23 -11.83 6.41
C GLN A 100 0.75 -12.19 6.59
N LYS A 101 0.02 -12.50 5.50
CA LYS A 101 -1.42 -12.78 5.52
C LYS A 101 -2.26 -11.67 6.16
N LEU A 102 -1.79 -10.42 6.07
CA LEU A 102 -2.48 -9.23 6.58
C LEU A 102 -3.58 -8.75 5.63
N VAL A 103 -3.48 -9.16 4.36
CA VAL A 103 -4.45 -8.86 3.31
C VAL A 103 -4.70 -10.12 2.47
N LYS A 104 -5.88 -10.19 1.87
CA LYS A 104 -6.33 -11.34 1.07
C LYS A 104 -6.70 -10.89 -0.33
N HIS A 105 -6.23 -11.59 -1.35
CA HIS A 105 -6.69 -11.38 -2.73
C HIS A 105 -8.12 -11.88 -2.90
N VAL A 106 -9.01 -11.06 -3.46
CA VAL A 106 -10.46 -11.36 -3.59
C VAL A 106 -10.98 -11.31 -5.02
N GLY A 107 -10.20 -10.80 -5.98
CA GLY A 107 -10.60 -10.75 -7.38
C GLY A 107 -9.76 -9.78 -8.19
N ASN A 108 -10.13 -9.54 -9.44
CA ASN A 108 -9.46 -8.60 -10.32
C ASN A 108 -10.50 -7.77 -11.06
N ILE A 109 -10.29 -6.45 -11.09
CA ILE A 109 -11.04 -5.53 -11.94
C ILE A 109 -10.04 -4.82 -12.83
N VAL A 110 -10.21 -4.98 -14.14
CA VAL A 110 -9.35 -4.37 -15.15
C VAL A 110 -9.13 -2.89 -14.85
N VAL A 111 -7.87 -2.48 -14.81
CA VAL A 111 -7.52 -1.06 -14.77
C VAL A 111 -7.70 -0.52 -16.18
N SER A 112 -8.51 0.52 -16.33
CA SER A 112 -8.70 1.19 -17.62
C SER A 112 -7.35 1.53 -18.25
N SER A 113 -7.22 1.32 -19.56
CA SER A 113 -6.03 1.72 -20.34
C SER A 113 -5.76 3.23 -20.26
N GLN A 114 -6.78 4.02 -19.89
CA GLN A 114 -6.69 5.47 -19.71
C GLN A 114 -6.33 5.87 -18.26
N PHE A 115 -6.01 4.92 -17.38
CA PHE A 115 -5.63 5.26 -16.01
C PHE A 115 -4.34 6.08 -15.98
N ILE A 116 -4.46 7.30 -15.44
CA ILE A 116 -3.34 8.20 -15.22
C ILE A 116 -3.01 8.17 -13.72
N LYS A 117 -1.78 7.80 -13.38
CA LYS A 117 -1.26 7.86 -12.01
C LYS A 117 -1.38 9.31 -11.48
N PRO A 118 -1.83 9.52 -10.23
CA PRO A 118 -1.86 10.85 -9.65
C PRO A 118 -0.48 11.52 -9.69
N GLN A 119 -0.42 12.70 -10.31
CA GLN A 119 0.83 13.46 -10.42
C GLN A 119 1.17 14.18 -9.11
N TYR A 120 0.17 14.69 -8.41
CA TYR A 120 0.38 15.45 -7.19
C TYR A 120 -0.13 14.70 -5.97
N CYS A 121 0.59 14.87 -4.88
CA CYS A 121 0.17 14.43 -3.55
C CYS A 121 0.41 15.56 -2.56
N ARG A 122 -0.09 15.39 -1.34
CA ARG A 122 0.18 16.33 -0.25
C ARG A 122 0.64 15.63 1.02
N GLU A 123 1.40 16.36 1.84
CA GLU A 123 1.91 15.89 3.13
C GLU A 123 1.87 17.05 4.13
N LYS A 124 1.61 16.76 5.41
CA LYS A 124 1.68 17.78 6.46
C LYS A 124 3.15 18.12 6.75
N HIS A 125 3.47 19.41 6.79
CA HIS A 125 4.76 19.88 7.26
C HIS A 125 4.65 20.26 8.75
N ILE A 126 5.20 19.41 9.61
CA ILE A 126 5.22 19.59 11.05
C ILE A 126 6.68 19.58 11.51
N ILE A 127 7.09 20.59 12.26
CA ILE A 127 8.40 20.63 12.93
C ILE A 127 8.15 20.62 14.44
N GLY A 128 8.63 19.58 15.13
CA GLY A 128 8.30 19.35 16.53
C GLY A 128 6.79 19.15 16.72
N ARG A 129 6.13 20.13 17.35
CA ARG A 129 4.66 20.16 17.53
C ARG A 129 3.97 21.23 16.69
N GLU A 130 4.73 22.03 15.95
CA GLU A 130 4.22 23.16 15.20
C GLU A 130 3.86 22.73 13.78
N PHE A 131 2.62 23.03 13.39
CA PHE A 131 2.13 22.84 12.04
C PHE A 131 2.48 24.07 11.19
N LEU A 132 3.37 23.89 10.21
CA LEU A 132 3.88 24.98 9.37
C LEU A 132 3.15 25.11 8.03
N GLY A 133 2.38 24.09 7.65
CA GLY A 133 1.61 24.07 6.41
C GLY A 133 1.63 22.70 5.73
N TRP A 134 1.42 22.71 4.43
CA TRP A 134 1.32 21.53 3.59
C TRP A 134 2.34 21.58 2.47
N PHE A 135 3.07 20.49 2.28
CA PHE A 135 3.79 20.30 1.03
C PHE A 135 2.86 19.74 -0.02
N ILE A 136 2.82 20.40 -1.18
CA ILE A 136 2.30 19.85 -2.41
C ILE A 136 3.49 19.33 -3.20
N VAL A 137 3.51 18.03 -3.47
CA VAL A 137 4.65 17.36 -4.11
C VAL A 137 4.23 16.91 -5.50
N ASP A 138 5.02 17.29 -6.49
CA ASP A 138 4.94 16.71 -7.84
C ASP A 138 5.69 15.38 -7.85
N MET A 139 4.97 14.27 -7.91
CA MET A 139 5.52 12.91 -7.91
C MET A 139 6.40 12.59 -9.12
N ARG A 140 6.36 13.40 -10.19
CA ARG A 140 7.20 13.23 -11.37
C ARG A 140 8.54 13.93 -11.22
N THR A 141 8.55 15.14 -10.65
CA THR A 141 9.75 15.98 -10.55
C THR A 141 10.35 16.00 -9.15
N MET A 142 9.64 15.45 -8.16
CA MET A 142 9.93 15.52 -6.72
C MET A 142 10.03 16.95 -6.17
N LYS A 143 9.59 17.95 -6.95
CA LYS A 143 9.52 19.34 -6.48
C LYS A 143 8.42 19.49 -5.45
N MET A 144 8.73 20.21 -4.38
CA MET A 144 7.81 20.48 -3.28
C MET A 144 7.48 21.97 -3.23
N LYS A 145 6.22 22.30 -3.00
CA LYS A 145 5.76 23.66 -2.72
C LYS A 145 5.05 23.68 -1.38
N LEU A 146 5.53 24.53 -0.46
CA LEU A 146 4.86 24.76 0.82
C LEU A 146 3.67 25.72 0.62
N VAL A 147 2.52 25.33 1.13
CA VAL A 147 1.32 26.18 1.21
C VAL A 147 0.79 26.17 2.64
N LYS A 148 0.45 27.34 3.19
CA LYS A 148 -0.09 27.42 4.56
C LYS A 148 -1.49 26.82 4.64
N GLU A 149 -2.32 27.14 3.64
CA GLU A 149 -3.70 26.68 3.54
C GLU A 149 -3.95 25.96 2.22
N LEU A 150 -4.78 24.93 2.27
CA LEU A 150 -5.14 24.14 1.10
C LEU A 150 -6.40 24.69 0.43
N ASN A 151 -6.31 24.92 -0.88
CA ASN A 151 -7.49 25.17 -1.70
C ASN A 151 -8.33 23.89 -1.92
N LYS A 152 -9.51 24.04 -2.52
CA LYS A 152 -10.45 22.94 -2.75
C LYS A 152 -9.86 21.77 -3.54
N GLU A 153 -9.03 22.04 -4.54
CA GLU A 153 -8.39 20.99 -5.35
C GLU A 153 -7.25 20.30 -4.59
N GLN A 154 -6.46 21.07 -3.85
CA GLN A 154 -5.39 20.51 -3.02
C GLN A 154 -5.93 19.59 -1.92
N LYS A 155 -7.12 19.86 -1.38
CA LYS A 155 -7.79 18.96 -0.42
C LYS A 155 -8.12 17.58 -1.01
N LYS A 156 -8.29 17.48 -2.33
CA LYS A 156 -8.52 16.19 -3.02
C LYS A 156 -7.23 15.42 -3.31
N LEU A 157 -6.06 16.00 -3.02
CA LEU A 157 -4.78 15.32 -3.22
C LEU A 157 -4.57 14.24 -2.17
N SER A 158 -4.11 13.08 -2.64
CA SER A 158 -3.79 11.94 -1.79
C SER A 158 -2.49 12.15 -0.99
N PRO A 159 -2.25 11.40 0.09
CA PRO A 159 -0.99 11.43 0.84
C PRO A 159 0.22 11.06 -0.01
N CYS A 160 1.38 11.65 0.28
CA CYS A 160 2.62 11.35 -0.46
C CYS A 160 3.34 10.08 0.04
N GLY A 161 3.12 9.71 1.30
CA GLY A 161 3.88 8.64 1.96
C GLY A 161 3.48 7.21 1.59
N ILE A 162 4.40 6.30 1.91
CA ILE A 162 4.13 4.86 2.02
C ILE A 162 3.42 4.62 3.35
N ILE A 163 2.28 3.94 3.31
CA ILE A 163 1.46 3.67 4.49
C ILE A 163 1.50 2.17 4.77
N ASN A 164 1.69 1.80 6.03
CA ASN A 164 1.61 0.42 6.47
C ASN A 164 0.16 -0.01 6.78
N ASP A 165 -0.04 -1.30 6.98
CA ASP A 165 -1.35 -1.89 7.26
C ASP A 165 -1.98 -1.33 8.55
N THR A 166 -1.19 -1.12 9.61
CA THR A 166 -1.68 -0.56 10.87
C THR A 166 -2.31 0.83 10.69
N LEU A 167 -1.62 1.73 9.99
CA LEU A 167 -2.13 3.08 9.74
C LEU A 167 -3.29 3.06 8.74
N LEU A 168 -3.25 2.18 7.73
CA LEU A 168 -4.35 2.01 6.78
C LEU A 168 -5.63 1.56 7.50
N LYS A 169 -5.55 0.51 8.33
CA LYS A 169 -6.68 0.02 9.15
C LYS A 169 -7.24 1.12 10.03
N LYS A 170 -6.38 1.84 10.75
CA LYS A 170 -6.79 2.96 11.61
C LYS A 170 -7.55 4.03 10.83
N ARG A 171 -7.08 4.42 9.65
CA ARG A 171 -7.77 5.42 8.80
C ARG A 171 -9.14 4.93 8.34
N LEU A 172 -9.24 3.69 7.88
CA LEU A 172 -10.51 3.09 7.49
C LEU A 172 -11.50 3.03 8.65
N GLU A 173 -11.06 2.57 9.83
CA GLU A 173 -11.90 2.49 11.04
C GLU A 173 -12.37 3.86 11.54
N GLN A 174 -11.58 4.91 11.33
CA GLN A 174 -11.92 6.27 11.69
C GLN A 174 -12.84 6.94 10.66
N GLY A 175 -13.15 6.28 9.53
CA GLY A 175 -13.86 6.90 8.42
C GLY A 175 -13.09 8.08 7.85
N TRP A 176 -11.75 8.02 7.90
CA TRP A 176 -10.88 9.09 7.42
C TRP A 176 -11.06 9.27 5.91
N ARG A 177 -11.16 10.54 5.48
CA ARG A 177 -11.32 10.93 4.09
C ARG A 177 -10.40 12.10 3.77
N LEU A 178 -10.06 12.29 2.49
CA LEU A 178 -9.21 13.40 2.06
C LEU A 178 -9.81 14.76 2.43
N GLU A 179 -11.13 14.90 2.32
CA GLU A 179 -11.85 16.14 2.62
C GLU A 179 -11.74 16.53 4.09
N ASN A 180 -11.60 15.53 4.98
CA ASN A 180 -11.48 15.72 6.43
C ASN A 180 -10.03 15.78 6.90
N TRP A 181 -9.05 15.62 5.99
CA TRP A 181 -7.63 15.73 6.33
C TRP A 181 -7.21 17.19 6.28
N VAL A 182 -7.45 17.90 7.38
CA VAL A 182 -7.01 19.28 7.65
C VAL A 182 -6.10 19.34 8.86
#